data_AF-A0A4W3JK34-F1
#
_entry.id   AF-A0A4W3JK34-F1
#
_cell.length_a   1.000
_cell.length_b   1.000
_cell.length_c   1.000
_cell.angle_alpha   90.00
_cell.angle_beta   90.00
_cell.angle_gamma   90.00
#
_symmetry.space_group_name_H-M   'P 1'
#
loop_
_entity.id
_entity.type
_entity.pdbx_description
1 polymer ?
#
loop_
_entity_poly.entity_id
_entity_poly.type
_entity_poly.pdbx_seq_one_letter_code
_entity_poly.pdbx_strand_id
1 'polypeptide(L)'
;MSLKSERRGIHVDQSELLCKKGCGYYGNPAWQGFCSKCWREEYSKARQQQIQGDREFAERLQREEEAAYASSQGAPSLTFSKFEEKKTNETKRKVQTVKKFFSPSSRGAQKKGNYLHLFT
;
A
#
# COMPACT_ATOMS: atom_id res chain seq x y z
N MET A 1 -55.71 -10.17 -8.58
CA MET A 1 -54.57 -10.70 -7.79
C MET A 1 -54.02 -9.57 -6.93
N SER A 2 -54.43 -9.49 -5.66
CA SER A 2 -54.01 -8.42 -4.74
C SER A 2 -52.64 -8.78 -4.16
N LEU A 3 -51.61 -8.04 -4.56
CA LEU A 3 -50.27 -8.16 -4.00
C LEU A 3 -50.28 -7.55 -2.59
N LYS A 4 -50.62 -8.36 -1.59
CA LYS A 4 -50.47 -7.99 -0.18
C LYS A 4 -48.97 -7.80 0.07
N SER A 5 -48.56 -6.55 0.21
CA SER A 5 -47.23 -6.19 0.67
C SER A 5 -47.11 -6.58 2.14
N GLU A 6 -46.67 -7.82 2.36
CA GLU A 6 -46.35 -8.34 3.68
C GLU A 6 -45.19 -7.51 4.24
N ARG A 7 -45.51 -6.51 5.06
CA ARG A 7 -44.51 -5.70 5.76
C ARG A 7 -43.79 -6.63 6.71
N ARG A 8 -42.63 -7.15 6.28
CA ARG A 8 -41.65 -7.77 7.17
C ARG A 8 -41.25 -6.70 8.19
N GLY A 9 -41.84 -6.78 9.38
CA GLY A 9 -41.48 -5.91 10.49
C GLY A 9 -40.01 -6.12 10.81
N ILE A 10 -39.21 -5.07 10.67
CA ILE A 10 -37.82 -5.10 11.12
C ILE A 10 -37.90 -4.91 12.64
N HIS A 11 -37.71 -6.00 13.38
CA HIS A 11 -37.50 -5.91 14.82
C HIS A 11 -36.08 -5.38 15.03
N VAL A 12 -35.96 -4.17 15.58
CA VAL A 12 -34.70 -3.58 16.04
C VAL A 12 -34.87 -3.30 17.51
N ASP A 13 -34.04 -3.91 18.34
CA ASP A 13 -34.08 -3.67 19.78
C ASP A 13 -33.48 -2.29 20.10
N GLN A 14 -33.97 -1.63 21.16
CA GLN A 14 -33.46 -0.32 21.56
C GLN A 14 -31.95 -0.37 21.88
N SER A 15 -31.46 -1.50 22.41
CA SER A 15 -30.04 -1.71 22.67
C SER A 15 -29.19 -1.80 21.40
N GLU A 16 -29.76 -2.30 20.29
CA GLU A 16 -29.06 -2.39 18.99
C GLU A 16 -28.85 -1.02 18.34
N LEU A 17 -29.70 -0.05 18.67
CA LEU A 17 -29.59 1.33 18.21
C LEU A 17 -28.51 2.11 18.98
N LEU A 18 -28.28 1.77 20.25
CA LEU A 18 -27.36 2.51 21.11
C LEU A 18 -25.90 2.09 20.90
N CYS A 19 -24.99 3.02 21.21
CA CYS A 19 -23.56 2.77 21.14
C CYS A 19 -23.19 1.61 22.08
N LYS A 20 -22.45 0.62 21.57
CA LYS A 20 -22.00 -0.55 22.34
C LYS A 20 -21.18 -0.23 23.60
N LYS A 21 -20.59 0.97 23.69
CA LYS A 21 -19.91 1.48 24.90
C LYS A 21 -20.85 1.93 26.01
N GLY A 22 -22.17 2.02 25.75
CA GLY A 22 -23.14 2.49 26.73
C GLY A 22 -23.05 3.99 27.03
N CYS A 23 -22.51 4.81 26.11
CA CYS A 23 -22.32 6.25 26.34
C CYS A 23 -23.57 7.12 26.13
N GLY A 24 -24.74 6.51 25.87
CA GLY A 24 -26.02 7.19 25.66
C GLY A 24 -26.26 7.75 24.24
N TYR A 25 -25.25 7.73 23.37
CA TYR A 25 -25.41 8.08 21.96
C TYR A 25 -25.80 6.86 21.11
N TYR A 26 -26.39 7.09 19.93
CA TYR A 26 -26.64 6.03 18.95
C TYR A 26 -25.36 5.49 18.33
N GLY A 27 -25.33 4.19 18.06
CA GLY A 27 -24.27 3.49 17.35
C GLY A 27 -24.45 3.59 15.84
N ASN A 28 -23.36 3.43 15.10
CA ASN A 28 -23.38 3.31 13.64
C ASN A 28 -22.99 1.87 13.24
N PRO A 29 -23.83 1.14 12.48
CA PRO A 29 -23.49 -0.21 11.99
C PRO A 29 -22.19 -0.27 11.19
N ALA A 30 -21.88 0.78 10.41
CA ALA A 30 -20.62 0.86 9.65
C ALA A 30 -19.38 0.94 10.56
N TRP A 31 -19.56 1.38 11.80
CA TRP A 31 -18.52 1.46 12.84
C TRP A 31 -18.79 0.46 13.96
N GLN A 32 -19.25 -0.74 13.59
CA GLN A 32 -19.48 -1.88 14.49
C GLN A 32 -20.47 -1.60 15.65
N GLY A 33 -21.33 -0.60 15.51
CA GLY A 33 -22.27 -0.17 16.56
C GLY A 33 -21.67 0.83 17.55
N PHE A 34 -20.53 1.46 17.23
CA PHE A 34 -20.00 2.57 18.03
C PHE A 34 -20.49 3.93 17.51
N CYS A 35 -20.63 4.89 18.42
CA CYS A 35 -20.82 6.30 18.03
C CYS A 35 -19.49 6.89 17.51
N SER A 36 -19.55 8.06 16.88
CA SER A 36 -18.37 8.71 16.29
C SER A 36 -17.23 8.98 17.29
N LYS A 37 -17.56 9.30 18.55
CA LYS A 37 -16.58 9.52 19.61
C LYS A 37 -15.90 8.21 20.00
N CYS A 38 -16.68 7.21 20.38
CA CYS A 38 -16.15 5.91 20.81
C CYS A 38 -15.39 5.20 19.70
N TRP A 39 -15.84 5.32 18.44
CA TRP A 39 -15.13 4.76 17.30
C TRP A 39 -13.73 5.36 17.14
N ARG A 40 -13.57 6.68 17.28
CA ARG A 40 -12.24 7.33 17.20
C ARG A 40 -11.29 6.84 18.30
N GLU A 41 -11.80 6.62 19.51
CA GLU A 41 -11.01 6.10 20.62
C GLU A 41 -10.54 4.66 20.34
N GLU A 42 -11.45 3.78 19.92
CA GLU A 42 -11.11 2.38 19.58
C GLU A 42 -10.17 2.30 18.38
N TYR A 43 -10.43 3.08 17.33
CA TYR A 43 -9.55 3.17 16.16
C TYR A 43 -8.14 3.65 16.54
N SER A 44 -8.03 4.66 17.40
CA SER A 44 -6.74 5.16 17.88
C SER A 44 -5.98 4.08 18.67
N LYS A 45 -6.67 3.37 19.58
CA LYS A 45 -6.06 2.28 20.35
C LYS A 45 -5.59 1.13 19.47
N ALA A 46 -6.42 0.68 18.53
CA ALA A 46 -6.06 -0.38 17.60
C ALA A 46 -4.82 0.00 16.77
N ARG A 47 -4.77 1.25 16.28
CA ARG A 47 -3.62 1.79 15.56
C ARG A 47 -2.36 1.85 16.43
N GLN A 48 -2.47 2.29 17.69
CA GLN A 48 -1.35 2.32 18.62
C GLN A 48 -0.81 0.92 18.93
N GLN A 49 -1.68 -0.05 19.14
CA GLN A 49 -1.30 -1.45 19.34
C GLN A 49 -0.57 -2.01 18.12
N GLN A 50 -1.04 -1.70 16.91
CA GLN A 50 -0.35 -2.10 15.69
C GLN A 50 1.05 -1.49 15.60
N ILE A 51 1.19 -0.17 15.81
CA ILE A 51 2.48 0.51 15.78
C ILE A 51 3.44 -0.08 16.81
N GLN A 52 2.94 -0.37 18.01
CA GLN A 52 3.74 -0.97 19.08
C GLN A 52 4.21 -2.39 18.69
N GLY A 53 3.31 -3.22 18.15
CA GLY A 53 3.66 -4.56 17.67
C GLY A 53 4.67 -4.52 16.52
N ASP A 54 4.51 -3.61 15.56
CA ASP A 54 5.43 -3.44 14.45
C ASP A 54 6.82 -3.01 14.93
N ARG A 55 6.88 -2.12 15.93
CA ARG A 55 8.15 -1.69 16.55
C ARG A 55 8.86 -2.85 17.25
N GLU A 56 8.14 -3.65 18.02
CA GLU A 56 8.71 -4.81 18.72
C GLU A 56 9.20 -5.87 17.74
N PHE A 57 8.45 -6.09 16.66
CA PHE A 57 8.85 -7.00 15.59
C PHE A 57 10.12 -6.52 14.89
N ALA A 58 10.20 -5.21 14.56
CA ALA A 58 11.38 -4.62 13.97
C ALA A 58 12.63 -4.75 14.87
N GLU A 59 12.49 -4.54 16.18
CA GLU A 59 13.59 -4.71 17.13
C GLU A 59 14.07 -6.17 17.19
N ARG A 60 13.15 -7.14 17.18
CA ARG A 60 13.51 -8.57 17.13
C ARG A 60 14.27 -8.89 15.85
N LEU A 61 13.79 -8.45 14.70
CA LEU A 61 14.43 -8.71 13.41
C LEU A 61 15.85 -8.11 13.37
N GLN A 62 16.02 -6.89 13.89
CA GLN A 62 17.33 -6.24 13.98
C GLN A 62 18.31 -7.04 14.84
N ARG A 63 17.87 -7.59 15.97
CA ARG A 63 18.70 -8.43 16.85
C ARG A 63 19.12 -9.74 16.18
N GLU A 64 18.20 -10.36 15.44
CA GLU A 64 18.49 -11.59 14.69
C GLU A 64 19.48 -11.35 13.55
N GLU A 65 19.34 -10.23 12.83
CA GLU A 65 20.29 -9.80 11.79
C GLU A 65 21.69 -9.57 12.38
N GLU A 66 21.81 -8.83 13.47
CA GLU A 66 23.09 -8.58 14.14
C GLU A 66 23.76 -9.89 14.61
N ALA A 67 22.97 -10.81 15.18
CA ALA A 67 23.47 -12.13 15.60
C ALA A 67 23.96 -12.97 14.40
N ALA A 68 23.25 -12.93 13.27
CA ALA A 68 23.66 -13.60 12.04
C ALA A 68 24.96 -13.01 11.48
N TYR A 69 25.10 -11.68 11.46
CA TYR A 69 26.35 -11.02 11.05
C TYR A 69 27.51 -11.37 11.98
N ALA A 70 27.32 -11.33 13.29
CA ALA A 70 28.34 -11.71 14.28
C ALA A 70 28.76 -13.18 14.11
N SER A 71 27.82 -14.09 13.83
CA SER A 71 28.13 -15.49 13.54
C SER A 71 28.85 -15.70 12.19
N SER A 72 28.67 -14.80 11.22
CA SER A 72 29.30 -14.88 9.90
C SER A 72 30.71 -14.29 9.83
N GLN A 73 31.16 -13.53 10.84
CA GLN A 73 32.52 -12.97 10.92
C GLN A 73 33.63 -14.03 11.04
N GLY A 74 33.27 -15.32 11.09
CA GLY A 74 34.19 -16.46 10.94
C GLY A 74 34.22 -17.13 9.56
N ALA A 75 33.41 -16.68 8.60
CA ALA A 75 33.38 -17.23 7.24
C ALA A 75 33.70 -16.13 6.22
N PRO A 76 34.74 -16.28 5.37
CA PRO A 76 35.07 -15.27 4.39
C PRO A 76 33.91 -15.16 3.40
N SER A 77 33.27 -13.99 3.43
CA SER A 77 32.24 -13.58 2.50
C SER A 77 32.74 -13.71 1.05
N LEU A 78 32.32 -14.78 0.36
CA LEU A 78 32.50 -14.96 -1.08
C LEU A 78 31.47 -14.15 -1.87
N THR A 79 31.08 -12.96 -1.41
CA THR A 79 30.13 -12.11 -2.11
C THR A 79 30.86 -11.11 -3.01
N PHE A 80 30.83 -11.41 -4.32
CA PHE A 80 30.80 -10.42 -5.41
C PHE A 80 31.99 -9.45 -5.61
N SER A 81 33.02 -9.40 -4.77
CA SER A 81 34.20 -8.54 -5.02
C SER A 81 35.00 -8.97 -6.27
N LYS A 82 34.81 -10.20 -6.76
CA LYS A 82 35.52 -10.73 -7.94
C LYS A 82 34.92 -10.30 -9.28
N PHE A 83 33.75 -9.65 -9.30
CA PHE A 83 33.15 -9.15 -10.54
C PHE A 83 33.55 -7.70 -10.88
N GLU A 84 33.85 -6.89 -9.85
CA GLU A 84 34.27 -5.48 -10.01
C GLU A 84 35.64 -5.35 -10.70
N GLU A 85 36.59 -6.25 -10.42
CA GLU A 85 37.95 -6.21 -11.00
C GLU A 85 37.97 -6.47 -12.52
N LYS A 86 36.98 -7.20 -13.05
CA LYS A 86 36.91 -7.55 -14.48
C LYS A 86 36.20 -6.48 -15.33
N LYS A 87 35.46 -5.55 -14.71
CA LYS A 87 34.70 -4.51 -15.44
C LYS A 87 35.56 -3.31 -15.87
N THR A 88 36.68 -3.06 -15.18
CA THR A 88 37.59 -1.94 -15.48
C THR A 88 38.54 -2.22 -16.65
N ASN A 89 38.88 -3.50 -16.93
CA ASN A 89 39.72 -3.86 -18.08
C ASN A 89 38.95 -3.86 -19.40
N GLU A 90 37.67 -4.24 -19.37
CA GLU A 90 36.83 -4.36 -20.58
C GLU A 90 36.40 -3.00 -21.17
N THR A 91 36.30 -1.97 -20.32
CA THR A 91 35.82 -0.63 -20.71
C THR A 91 36.84 0.15 -21.56
N LYS A 92 38.13 -0.23 -21.53
CA LYS A 92 39.18 0.42 -22.35
C LYS A 92 39.25 -0.08 -23.80
N ARG A 93 38.52 -1.15 -24.17
CA ARG A 93 38.60 -1.76 -25.51
C ARG A 93 37.34 -1.67 -26.36
N LYS A 94 36.27 -1.02 -25.89
CA LYS A 94 35.01 -0.93 -26.64
C LYS A 94 34.60 0.51 -26.92
N VAL A 95 35.44 1.21 -27.67
CA VAL A 95 35.08 2.44 -28.38
C VAL A 95 35.39 2.25 -29.87
N GLN A 96 34.63 1.38 -30.53
CA GLN A 96 34.40 1.46 -31.96
C GLN A 96 33.16 0.62 -32.28
N THR A 97 32.28 1.14 -33.13
CA THR A 97 31.00 0.55 -33.60
C THR A 97 29.91 0.58 -32.53
N VAL A 98 28.89 1.43 -32.56
CA VAL A 98 28.05 1.82 -33.70
C VAL A 98 27.47 3.22 -33.45
N LYS A 99 27.84 4.15 -34.33
CA LYS A 99 27.23 5.47 -34.46
C LYS A 99 25.84 5.26 -35.10
N LYS A 100 24.81 5.82 -34.48
CA LYS A 100 23.49 6.16 -35.05
C LYS A 100 22.48 5.00 -35.23
N PHE A 101 21.70 4.72 -34.18
CA PHE A 101 20.40 4.04 -34.32
C PHE A 101 19.20 4.83 -33.78
N PHE A 102 19.34 6.15 -33.55
CA PHE A 102 18.20 6.99 -33.21
C PHE A 102 18.21 8.28 -34.02
N SER A 103 17.73 8.18 -35.26
CA SER A 103 17.23 9.32 -36.02
C SER A 103 15.70 9.29 -35.92
N PRO A 104 15.05 10.25 -35.25
CA PRO A 104 13.59 10.37 -35.29
C PRO A 104 13.18 10.90 -36.66
N SER A 105 12.44 10.09 -37.42
CA SER A 105 11.82 10.49 -38.69
C SER A 105 10.79 11.59 -38.46
N SER A 106 10.86 12.63 -39.31
CA SER A 106 9.93 13.75 -39.37
C SER A 106 8.50 13.29 -39.65
N ARG A 107 7.53 13.85 -38.91
CA ARG A 107 6.09 13.63 -39.10
C ARG A 107 5.63 14.30 -40.39
N GLY A 108 5.15 13.51 -41.34
CA GLY A 108 4.30 13.94 -42.44
C GLY A 108 2.87 14.19 -41.97
N ALA A 109 2.25 15.22 -42.54
CA ALA A 109 0.94 15.77 -42.22
C ALA A 109 -0.25 14.85 -42.54
N GLN A 110 -1.40 15.04 -41.87
CA GLN A 110 -2.71 15.03 -42.53
C GLN A 110 -3.89 15.59 -41.68
N LYS A 111 -4.53 16.59 -42.29
CA LYS A 111 -5.91 17.15 -42.26
C LYS A 111 -6.99 16.70 -41.22
N LYS A 112 -7.57 17.75 -40.61
CA LYS A 112 -9.00 18.14 -40.45
C LYS A 112 -10.05 17.09 -40.01
N GLY A 113 -10.74 17.41 -38.91
CA GLY A 113 -12.11 16.99 -38.61
C GLY A 113 -12.67 17.77 -37.41
N ASN A 114 -13.69 18.61 -37.66
CA ASN A 114 -14.50 19.30 -36.65
C ASN A 114 -15.25 18.28 -35.77
N TYR A 115 -15.55 18.61 -34.51
CA TYR A 115 -16.91 18.56 -33.93
C TYR A 115 -16.93 19.18 -32.52
N LEU A 116 -17.76 20.22 -32.39
CA LEU A 116 -18.48 20.73 -31.22
C LEU A 116 -17.95 20.43 -29.80
N HIS A 117 -17.54 21.48 -29.09
CA HIS A 117 -17.59 21.52 -27.62
C HIS A 117 -18.85 22.31 -27.21
N LEU A 118 -19.92 21.58 -26.92
CA LEU A 118 -21.16 22.08 -26.33
C LEU A 118 -21.01 22.07 -24.79
N PHE A 119 -21.22 23.25 -24.20
CA PHE A 119 -21.80 23.55 -22.88
C PHE A 119 -21.18 23.05 -21.56
N THR A 120 -21.02 24.06 -20.69
CA THR A 120 -21.32 24.14 -19.24
C THR A 120 -20.51 23.33 -18.26
#